data_AF-A0A453KFI1-F1
#
_entry.id   AF-A0A453KFI1-F1
#
_cell.length_a   1.000
_cell.length_b   1.000
_cell.length_c   1.000
_cell.angle_alpha   90.00
_cell.angle_beta   90.00
_cell.angle_gamma   90.00
#
_symmetry.space_group_name_H-M   'P 1'
#
loop_
_entity.id
_entity.type
_entity.pdbx_description
1 polymer ?
#
loop_
_entity_poly.entity_id
_entity_poly.type
_entity_poly.pdbx_seq_one_letter_code
_entity_poly.pdbx_strand_id
1 'polypeptide(L)'
;MLMDGSCICMQVSLPFLIVHGGDDKVTDPSVSDLLYRSAVSQDKKLNLYPGMWHALTSGESPENIHTVFQDIIAWLDQRSSPKSSSSAAALDLSSEMEQKAKHDEQNIDKQ
;
A
#
# COMPACT_ATOMS: atom_id res chain seq x y z
N MET A 1 7.28 -37.72 15.36
CA MET A 1 8.09 -36.72 16.09
C MET A 1 7.40 -35.37 15.88
N LEU A 2 6.34 -35.13 16.63
CA LEU A 2 5.63 -33.85 16.58
C LEU A 2 6.50 -32.87 17.36
N MET A 3 7.12 -31.95 16.64
CA MET A 3 7.80 -30.82 17.27
C MET A 3 6.73 -30.01 17.99
N ASP A 4 6.75 -30.06 19.30
CA ASP A 4 6.16 -29.10 20.23
C ASP A 4 6.88 -27.75 20.11
N GLY A 5 6.85 -27.17 18.92
CA GLY A 5 7.40 -25.85 18.61
C GLY A 5 6.24 -24.91 18.28
N SER A 6 5.91 -24.01 19.21
CA SER A 6 5.01 -22.89 18.92
C SER A 6 5.42 -22.24 17.59
N CYS A 7 4.55 -22.28 16.59
CA CYS A 7 4.81 -21.66 15.30
C CYS A 7 5.00 -20.15 15.55
N ILE A 8 6.20 -19.61 15.31
CA ILE A 8 6.55 -18.20 15.60
C ILE A 8 5.54 -17.23 14.95
N CYS A 9 4.97 -17.61 13.80
CA CYS A 9 3.92 -16.84 13.14
C CYS A 9 2.72 -16.56 14.06
N MET A 10 2.36 -17.47 14.98
CA MET A 10 1.26 -17.28 15.94
C MET A 10 1.50 -16.14 16.94
N GLN A 11 2.72 -15.62 17.05
CA GLN A 11 3.01 -14.45 17.90
C GLN A 11 2.82 -13.12 17.14
N VAL A 12 2.67 -13.17 15.81
CA VAL A 12 2.46 -11.98 14.96
C VAL A 12 1.03 -11.48 15.13
N SER A 13 0.87 -10.35 15.82
CA SER A 13 -0.43 -9.77 16.19
C SER A 13 -0.71 -8.38 15.63
N LEU A 14 0.33 -7.67 15.16
CA LEU A 14 0.17 -6.36 14.53
C LEU A 14 -0.54 -6.47 13.17
N PRO A 15 -1.25 -5.42 12.72
CA PRO A 15 -1.76 -5.36 11.36
C PRO A 15 -0.65 -5.48 10.32
N PHE A 16 -0.85 -6.26 9.26
CA PHE A 16 0.14 -6.40 8.18
C PHE A 16 -0.46 -6.70 6.81
N LEU A 17 0.27 -6.31 5.77
CA LEU A 17 0.00 -6.66 4.39
C LEU A 17 1.15 -7.54 3.88
N ILE A 18 0.81 -8.65 3.21
CA ILE A 18 1.74 -9.45 2.45
C ILE A 18 1.47 -9.21 0.96
N VAL A 19 2.53 -8.89 0.21
CA VAL A 19 2.55 -8.83 -1.25
C VAL A 19 3.58 -9.85 -1.72
N HIS A 20 3.19 -10.78 -2.60
CA HIS A 20 4.07 -11.87 -3.02
C HIS A 20 3.85 -12.25 -4.49
N GLY A 21 4.93 -12.43 -5.24
CA GLY A 21 4.87 -12.88 -6.63
C GLY A 21 4.53 -14.37 -6.73
N GLY A 22 3.48 -14.72 -7.46
CA GLY A 22 2.99 -16.10 -7.54
C GLY A 22 4.01 -17.10 -8.11
N ASP A 23 4.96 -16.61 -8.91
CA ASP A 23 6.01 -17.41 -9.54
C ASP A 23 7.40 -17.17 -8.92
N ASP A 24 7.47 -16.50 -7.75
CA ASP A 24 8.71 -16.24 -7.04
C ASP A 24 9.48 -17.54 -6.75
N LYS A 25 10.72 -17.61 -7.26
CA LYS A 25 11.66 -18.72 -7.08
C LYS A 25 12.71 -18.47 -6.01
N VAL A 26 12.84 -17.23 -5.53
CA VAL A 26 13.76 -16.84 -4.47
C VAL A 26 13.10 -17.09 -3.12
N THR A 27 11.84 -16.67 -2.98
CA THR A 27 11.04 -16.90 -1.77
C THR A 27 9.75 -17.64 -2.13
N ASP A 28 9.58 -18.85 -1.60
CA ASP A 28 8.40 -19.68 -1.88
C ASP A 28 7.09 -19.00 -1.37
N PRO A 29 6.09 -18.78 -2.24
CA PRO A 29 4.81 -18.19 -1.84
C PRO A 29 4.05 -18.94 -0.74
N SER A 30 4.31 -20.24 -0.55
CA SER A 30 3.71 -21.04 0.52
C SER A 30 4.10 -20.56 1.92
N VAL A 31 5.27 -19.92 2.06
CA VAL A 31 5.70 -19.32 3.34
C VAL A 31 4.82 -18.13 3.70
N SER A 32 4.45 -17.33 2.70
CA SER A 32 3.52 -16.20 2.86
C SER A 32 2.09 -16.68 3.16
N ASP A 33 1.62 -17.76 2.52
CA ASP A 33 0.34 -18.40 2.86
C ASP A 33 0.34 -18.95 4.30
N LEU A 34 1.44 -19.57 4.75
CA LEU A 34 1.59 -20.05 6.12
C LEU A 34 1.55 -18.90 7.13
N LEU A 35 2.29 -17.81 6.90
CA LEU A 35 2.25 -16.62 7.77
C LEU A 35 0.82 -16.05 7.83
N TYR A 36 0.17 -15.90 6.68
CA TYR A 36 -1.19 -15.39 6.59
C TYR A 36 -2.16 -16.25 7.41
N ARG A 37 -2.08 -17.58 7.30
CA ARG A 37 -3.00 -18.50 8.02
C ARG A 37 -2.70 -18.58 9.52
N SER A 38 -1.42 -18.69 9.88
CA SER A 38 -1.00 -18.97 11.26
C SER A 38 -0.92 -17.75 12.16
N ALA A 39 -0.79 -16.53 11.63
CA ALA A 39 -0.71 -15.33 12.46
C ALA A 39 -1.99 -15.06 13.24
N VAL A 40 -1.86 -14.55 14.48
CA VAL A 40 -3.03 -14.17 15.32
C VAL A 40 -3.58 -12.78 14.99
N SER A 41 -2.87 -12.01 14.16
CA SER A 41 -3.32 -10.70 13.69
C SER A 41 -4.73 -10.76 13.11
N GLN A 42 -5.58 -9.85 13.58
CA GLN A 42 -6.97 -9.71 13.13
C GLN A 42 -7.07 -8.88 11.84
N ASP A 43 -6.04 -8.09 11.56
CA ASP A 43 -6.00 -7.20 10.41
C ASP A 43 -4.83 -7.56 9.51
N LYS A 44 -5.05 -8.57 8.68
CA LYS A 44 -4.05 -9.11 7.77
C LYS A 44 -4.62 -9.34 6.39
N LYS A 45 -3.82 -9.06 5.37
CA LYS A 45 -4.18 -9.29 3.96
C LYS A 45 -3.00 -9.94 3.23
N LEU A 46 -3.30 -10.86 2.32
CA LEU A 46 -2.34 -11.47 1.39
C LEU A 46 -2.77 -11.16 -0.03
N ASN A 47 -1.92 -10.47 -0.77
CA ASN A 47 -2.04 -10.27 -2.21
C ASN A 47 -0.99 -11.15 -2.91
N LEU A 48 -1.45 -12.18 -3.63
CA LEU A 48 -0.63 -12.99 -4.52
C LEU A 48 -0.80 -12.48 -5.95
N TYR A 49 0.30 -12.20 -6.64
CA TYR A 49 0.31 -11.69 -8.01
C TYR A 49 0.79 -12.78 -8.98
N PRO A 50 -0.11 -13.50 -9.68
CA PRO A 50 0.29 -14.58 -10.59
C PRO A 50 1.26 -14.10 -11.68
N GLY A 51 2.28 -14.89 -11.99
CA GLY A 51 3.27 -14.55 -13.01
C GLY A 51 4.38 -13.59 -12.56
N MET A 52 4.19 -12.88 -11.44
CA MET A 52 5.23 -12.00 -10.88
C MET A 52 6.24 -12.78 -10.04
N TRP A 53 7.47 -12.27 -9.98
CA TRP A 53 8.63 -12.86 -9.32
C TRP A 53 8.93 -12.09 -8.01
N HIS A 54 10.17 -12.16 -7.53
CA HIS A 54 10.58 -11.67 -6.23
C HIS A 54 10.52 -10.13 -6.07
N ALA A 55 10.95 -9.39 -7.08
CA ALA A 55 11.23 -7.96 -6.97
C ALA A 55 10.01 -7.10 -7.36
N LEU A 56 8.88 -7.28 -6.68
CA LEU A 56 7.59 -6.67 -7.04
C LEU A 56 7.60 -5.12 -7.20
N THR A 57 8.50 -4.42 -6.51
CA THR A 57 8.55 -2.95 -6.50
C THR A 57 9.54 -2.34 -7.50
N SER A 58 10.32 -3.15 -8.22
CA SER A 58 11.40 -2.64 -9.08
C SER A 58 11.83 -3.56 -10.22
N GLY A 59 11.58 -4.87 -10.15
CA GLY A 59 12.00 -5.87 -11.14
C GLY A 59 10.88 -6.44 -12.00
N GLU A 60 9.69 -5.87 -11.91
CA GLU A 60 8.50 -6.24 -12.70
C GLU A 60 8.24 -5.24 -13.84
N SER A 61 7.24 -5.49 -14.69
CA SER A 61 6.81 -4.49 -15.69
C SER A 61 6.32 -3.20 -14.99
N PRO A 62 6.39 -2.03 -15.65
CA PRO A 62 5.89 -0.78 -15.08
C PRO A 62 4.43 -0.86 -14.60
N GLU A 63 3.57 -1.58 -15.34
CA GLU A 63 2.16 -1.78 -15.02
C GLU A 63 1.99 -2.67 -13.78
N ASN A 64 2.79 -3.73 -13.67
CA ASN A 64 2.81 -4.61 -12.52
C ASN A 64 3.28 -3.87 -11.26
N ILE A 65 4.38 -3.11 -11.37
CA ILE A 65 4.91 -2.28 -10.29
C ILE A 65 3.85 -1.26 -9.85
N HIS A 66 3.19 -0.59 -10.80
CA HIS A 66 2.13 0.37 -10.49
C HIS A 66 0.98 -0.28 -9.72
N THR A 67 0.54 -1.46 -10.16
CA THR A 67 -0.52 -2.24 -9.50
C THR A 67 -0.14 -2.59 -8.06
N VAL A 68 1.09 -3.08 -7.84
CA VAL A 68 1.60 -3.42 -6.50
C VAL A 68 1.63 -2.18 -5.60
N PHE A 69 2.13 -1.04 -6.07
CA PHE A 69 2.13 0.20 -5.29
C PHE A 69 0.73 0.70 -4.99
N GLN A 70 -0.20 0.64 -5.95
CA GLN A 70 -1.59 1.04 -5.75
C GLN A 70 -2.24 0.23 -4.63
N ASP A 71 -2.03 -1.08 -4.60
CA ASP A 71 -2.55 -1.97 -3.55
C ASP A 71 -1.94 -1.68 -2.17
N ILE A 72 -0.64 -1.43 -2.11
CA ILE A 72 0.06 -1.06 -0.87
C ILE A 72 -0.48 0.27 -0.33
N ILE A 73 -0.58 1.29 -1.18
CA ILE A 73 -1.08 2.62 -0.81
C ILE A 73 -2.53 2.51 -0.33
N ALA A 74 -3.40 1.83 -1.07
CA ALA A 74 -4.80 1.67 -0.70
C ALA A 74 -4.97 0.95 0.65
N TRP A 75 -4.11 -0.03 0.96
CA TRP A 75 -4.13 -0.70 2.27
C TRP A 75 -3.67 0.23 3.40
N LEU A 76 -2.65 1.06 3.16
CA LEU A 76 -2.17 2.03 4.14
C LEU A 76 -3.19 3.15 4.39
N ASP A 77 -3.82 3.69 3.34
CA ASP A 77 -4.80 4.79 3.44
C ASP A 77 -5.99 4.45 4.33
N GLN A 78 -6.46 3.20 4.28
CA GLN A 78 -7.54 2.69 5.15
C GLN A 78 -7.18 2.72 6.65
N ARG A 79 -5.90 2.82 6.99
CA ARG A 79 -5.36 2.73 8.36
C ARG A 79 -4.66 4.01 8.81
N SER A 80 -4.36 4.91 7.88
CA SER A 80 -3.72 6.20 8.15
C SER A 80 -4.72 7.35 8.28
N SER A 81 -5.94 7.22 7.74
CA SER A 81 -6.96 8.25 7.90
C SER A 81 -7.36 8.38 9.38
N PRO A 82 -7.38 9.59 9.97
CA PRO A 82 -8.13 9.82 11.20
C PRO A 82 -9.55 9.35 10.94
N LYS A 83 -10.15 8.57 11.85
CA LYS A 83 -11.58 8.26 11.77
C LYS A 83 -12.32 9.59 11.74
N SER A 84 -12.65 10.10 10.56
CA SER A 84 -13.64 11.14 10.42
C SER A 84 -14.93 10.49 10.84
N SER A 85 -15.31 10.73 12.10
CA SER A 85 -16.70 10.60 12.50
C SER A 85 -17.52 11.28 11.42
N SER A 86 -18.38 10.50 10.78
CA SER A 86 -19.31 10.92 9.75
C SER A 86 -19.89 12.32 9.98
N SER A 87 -19.48 13.29 9.15
CA SER A 87 -20.39 14.28 8.56
C SER A 87 -19.66 15.11 7.49
N ALA A 88 -20.25 15.15 6.31
CA ALA A 88 -20.12 16.13 5.22
C ALA A 88 -19.06 17.23 5.35
N ALA A 89 -18.03 17.17 4.51
CA ALA A 89 -17.31 18.34 4.02
C ALA A 89 -16.71 18.02 2.65
N ALA A 90 -17.58 17.99 1.64
CA ALA A 90 -17.16 18.45 0.32
C ALA A 90 -16.89 19.96 0.41
N LEU A 91 -16.04 20.47 -0.51
CA LEU A 91 -15.65 21.87 -0.72
C LEU A 91 -14.37 22.28 0.01
N ASP A 92 -13.21 22.16 -0.66
CA ASP A 92 -12.31 23.30 -0.94
C ASP A 92 -11.09 22.83 -1.75
N LEU A 93 -11.24 22.78 -3.08
CA LEU A 93 -10.09 22.66 -4.02
C LEU A 93 -10.09 23.81 -5.05
N SER A 94 -10.89 24.85 -4.83
CA SER A 94 -11.00 26.01 -5.73
C SER A 94 -10.03 27.14 -5.38
N SER A 95 -9.37 27.12 -4.22
CA SER A 95 -8.59 28.26 -3.72
C SER A 95 -7.17 28.41 -4.32
N GLU A 96 -6.55 27.36 -4.87
CA GLU A 96 -5.13 27.43 -5.27
C GLU A 96 -4.91 27.91 -6.72
N MET A 97 -5.90 27.82 -7.61
CA MET A 97 -5.75 28.26 -9.01
C MET A 97 -5.95 29.78 -9.20
N GLU A 98 -6.63 30.47 -8.30
CA GLU A 98 -6.91 31.91 -8.43
C GLU A 98 -5.75 32.83 -8.00
N GLN A 99 -4.74 32.31 -7.30
CA GLN A 99 -3.62 33.14 -6.83
C GLN A 99 -2.46 33.27 -7.84
N LYS A 100 -2.41 32.46 -8.90
CA LYS A 100 -1.38 32.61 -9.95
C LYS A 100 -1.73 33.61 -11.05
N ALA A 101 -2.99 34.02 -11.19
CA ALA A 101 -3.42 34.91 -12.27
C ALA A 101 -3.19 36.42 -11.98
N LYS A 102 -2.86 36.80 -10.74
CA LYS A 102 -2.76 38.21 -10.34
C LYS A 102 -1.35 38.80 -10.27
N HIS A 103 -0.30 38.02 -10.54
CA HIS A 103 1.08 38.49 -10.42
C HIS A 103 1.76 38.88 -11.74
N ASP A 104 1.10 38.66 -12.88
CA ASP A 104 1.67 38.96 -14.22
C ASP A 104 1.20 40.30 -14.83
N GLU A 105 0.24 41.02 -14.23
CA GLU A 105 -0.25 42.30 -14.78
C GLU A 105 0.46 43.56 -14.26
N GLN A 106 1.51 43.44 -13.44
CA GLN A 106 2.20 44.62 -12.84
C GLN A 106 3.63 44.86 -13.33
N ASN A 107 4.06 44.27 -14.45
CA ASN A 107 5.41 44.52 -14.97
C ASN A 107 5.46 44.75 -16.48
N ILE A 108 4.66 45.69 -17.00
CA ILE A 108 4.78 46.20 -18.38
C ILE A 108 4.72 47.75 -18.43
N ASP A 109 5.24 48.47 -17.42
CA ASP A 109 5.27 49.95 -17.49
C ASP A 109 6.50 50.61 -16.82
N LYS A 110 7.64 49.90 -16.76
CA LYS A 110 8.93 50.52 -16.46
C LYS A 110 10.07 49.87 -17.24
N GLN A 111 10.19 50.23 -18.52
CA GLN A 111 11.49 50.39 -19.19
C GLN A 111 11.36 51.37 -20.35
#